data_AF-A0A9Q3SXM3-F1
#
_entry.id   AF-A0A9Q3SXM3-F1
#
_cell.length_a   1.000
_cell.length_b   1.000
_cell.length_c   1.000
_cell.angle_alpha   90.00
_cell.angle_beta   90.00
_cell.angle_gamma   90.00
#
_symmetry.space_group_name_H-M   'P 1'
#
loop_
_entity.id
_entity.type
_entity.pdbx_description
1 polymer ?
#
loop_
_entity_poly.entity_id
_entity_poly.type
_entity_poly.pdbx_seq_one_letter_code
_entity_poly.pdbx_strand_id
1 'polypeptide(L)'
;MFKKRQASILVSSLILLGLLGGVMVLQNITFNAQLKSRSQMIILTKLDQIQLQASLAYHKSHHQNDKFGHVKTTVVKNHIVIELGNKTYTRELLV
;
A
#
# COMPACT_ATOMS: atom_id res chain seq x y z
N MET A 1 -22.45 -16.49 -51.49
CA MET A 1 -22.64 -16.65 -50.03
C MET A 1 -21.34 -16.63 -49.20
N PHE A 2 -20.19 -17.05 -49.73
CA PHE A 2 -18.92 -17.16 -48.98
C PHE A 2 -18.32 -15.83 -48.46
N LYS A 3 -18.39 -14.73 -49.23
CA LYS A 3 -17.85 -13.42 -48.82
C LYS A 3 -18.54 -12.82 -47.57
N LYS A 4 -19.85 -13.04 -47.40
CA LYS A 4 -20.62 -12.55 -46.24
C LYS A 4 -20.28 -13.29 -44.95
N ARG A 5 -19.97 -14.60 -45.03
CA ARG A 5 -19.52 -15.41 -43.87
C ARG A 5 -18.12 -15.00 -43.40
N GLN A 6 -17.18 -14.77 -44.32
CA GLN A 6 -15.83 -14.31 -43.96
C GLN A 6 -15.85 -12.92 -43.31
N ALA A 7 -16.65 -11.99 -43.84
CA ALA A 7 -16.82 -10.66 -43.23
C ALA A 7 -17.42 -10.75 -41.82
N SER A 8 -18.42 -11.63 -41.61
CA SER A 8 -19.01 -11.84 -40.28
C SER A 8 -18.01 -12.42 -39.27
N ILE A 9 -17.15 -13.36 -39.68
CA ILE A 9 -16.14 -13.97 -38.79
C ILE A 9 -15.09 -12.92 -38.37
N LEU A 10 -14.65 -12.07 -39.30
CA LEU A 10 -13.68 -11.01 -39.03
C LEU A 10 -14.23 -9.97 -38.06
N VAL A 11 -15.47 -9.53 -38.27
CA VAL A 11 -16.12 -8.55 -37.37
C VAL A 11 -16.28 -9.12 -35.96
N SER A 12 -16.73 -10.38 -35.84
CA SER A 12 -16.87 -11.04 -34.55
C SER A 12 -15.53 -11.22 -33.82
N SER A 13 -14.45 -11.56 -34.54
CA SER A 13 -13.13 -11.71 -33.91
C SER A 13 -12.55 -10.36 -33.45
N LEU A 14 -12.77 -9.29 -34.22
CA LEU A 14 -12.39 -7.92 -33.86
C LEU A 14 -13.10 -7.45 -32.58
N ILE A 15 -14.39 -7.76 -32.45
CA ILE A 15 -15.17 -7.43 -31.23
C ILE A 15 -14.63 -8.19 -30.03
N LEU A 16 -14.35 -9.49 -30.19
CA LEU A 16 -13.76 -10.33 -29.14
C LEU A 16 -12.38 -9.84 -28.71
N LEU A 17 -11.51 -9.51 -29.66
CA LEU A 17 -10.18 -8.94 -29.39
C LEU A 17 -10.29 -7.59 -28.68
N GLY A 18 -11.21 -6.73 -29.10
CA GLY A 18 -11.47 -5.44 -28.46
C GLY A 18 -11.93 -5.59 -27.01
N LEU A 19 -12.85 -6.53 -26.75
CA LEU A 19 -13.31 -6.84 -25.39
C LEU A 19 -12.19 -7.40 -24.51
N LEU A 20 -11.42 -8.37 -25.01
CA LEU A 20 -10.30 -8.95 -24.28
C LEU A 20 -9.21 -7.91 -23.97
N GLY A 21 -8.88 -7.06 -24.94
CA GLY A 21 -7.96 -5.94 -24.76
C GLY A 21 -8.46 -4.94 -23.71
N GLY A 22 -9.73 -4.57 -23.77
CA GLY A 22 -10.36 -3.68 -22.78
C GLY A 22 -10.31 -4.26 -21.36
N VAL A 23 -10.66 -5.55 -21.20
CA VAL A 23 -10.60 -6.23 -19.89
C VAL A 23 -9.17 -6.30 -19.35
N MET A 24 -8.18 -6.59 -20.19
CA MET A 24 -6.76 -6.59 -19.79
C MET A 24 -6.31 -5.23 -19.26
N VAL A 25 -6.69 -4.13 -19.93
CA VAL A 25 -6.35 -2.77 -19.47
C VAL A 25 -7.02 -2.45 -18.13
N LEU A 26 -8.31 -2.80 -17.96
CA LEU A 26 -9.01 -2.61 -16.70
C LEU A 26 -8.38 -3.43 -15.56
N GLN A 27 -7.99 -4.68 -15.83
CA GLN A 27 -7.29 -5.53 -14.86
C GLN A 27 -5.94 -4.92 -14.45
N ASN A 28 -5.20 -4.34 -15.40
CA ASN A 28 -3.92 -3.70 -15.10
C ASN A 28 -4.10 -2.45 -14.21
N ILE A 29 -5.05 -1.58 -14.52
CA ILE A 29 -5.34 -0.37 -13.73
C ILE A 29 -5.78 -0.76 -12.31
N THR A 30 -6.69 -1.73 -12.19
CA THR A 30 -7.19 -2.19 -10.89
C THR A 30 -6.09 -2.87 -10.07
N PHE A 31 -5.24 -3.69 -10.70
CA PHE A 31 -4.09 -4.30 -10.03
C PHE A 31 -3.09 -3.24 -9.53
N ASN A 32 -2.77 -2.24 -10.35
CA ASN A 32 -1.89 -1.16 -9.94
C ASN A 32 -2.45 -0.34 -8.77
N ALA A 33 -3.75 -0.04 -8.80
CA ALA A 33 -4.44 0.62 -7.69
C ALA A 33 -4.42 -0.23 -6.41
N GLN A 34 -4.64 -1.55 -6.54
CA GLN A 34 -4.53 -2.49 -5.42
C GLN A 34 -3.12 -2.57 -4.86
N LEU A 35 -2.08 -2.61 -5.70
CA LEU A 35 -0.68 -2.60 -5.27
C LEU A 35 -0.35 -1.33 -4.48
N LYS A 36 -0.80 -0.16 -4.95
CA LYS A 36 -0.63 1.11 -4.24
C LYS A 36 -1.32 1.09 -2.88
N SER A 37 -2.57 0.62 -2.83
CA SER A 37 -3.33 0.51 -1.58
C SER A 37 -2.68 -0.48 -0.60
N ARG A 38 -2.20 -1.64 -1.08
CA ARG A 38 -1.49 -2.62 -0.25
C ARG A 38 -0.17 -2.07 0.27
N SER A 39 0.59 -1.37 -0.55
CA SER A 39 1.84 -0.73 -0.14
C SER A 39 1.60 0.30 0.96
N GLN A 40 0.57 1.14 0.81
CA GLN A 40 0.16 2.10 1.83
C GLN A 40 -0.27 1.40 3.13
N MET A 41 -1.08 0.34 3.03
CA MET A 41 -1.51 -0.45 4.18
C MET A 41 -0.32 -1.09 4.90
N ILE A 42 0.65 -1.67 4.18
CA ILE A 42 1.87 -2.23 4.77
C ILE A 42 2.67 -1.15 5.53
N ILE A 43 2.77 0.06 4.99
CA ILE A 43 3.46 1.18 5.68
C ILE A 43 2.69 1.58 6.94
N LEU A 44 1.37 1.72 6.86
CA LEU A 44 0.50 2.03 8.00
C LEU A 44 0.65 0.97 9.10
N THR A 45 0.55 -0.32 8.76
CA THR A 45 0.70 -1.42 9.71
C THR A 45 2.10 -1.45 10.34
N LYS A 46 3.16 -1.16 9.57
CA LYS A 46 4.51 -1.04 10.13
C LYS A 46 4.61 0.12 11.13
N LEU A 47 4.02 1.27 10.81
CA LEU A 47 3.97 2.41 11.72
C LEU A 47 3.18 2.07 12.99
N ASP A 48 2.05 1.36 12.87
CA ASP A 48 1.24 0.94 14.02
C ASP A 48 2.01 -0.04 14.92
N GLN A 49 2.73 -1.02 14.34
CA GLN A 49 3.58 -1.93 15.09
C GLN A 49 4.70 -1.18 15.84
N ILE A 50 5.33 -0.20 15.20
CA ILE A 50 6.38 0.63 15.81
C ILE A 50 5.78 1.51 16.92
N GLN A 51 4.60 2.09 16.70
CA GLN A 51 3.90 2.90 17.68
C GLN A 51 3.53 2.08 18.93
N LEU A 52 3.04 0.85 18.75
CA LEU A 52 2.76 -0.08 19.86
C LEU A 52 4.04 -0.48 20.60
N GLN A 53 5.11 -0.83 19.89
CA GLN A 53 6.39 -1.18 20.51
C GLN A 53 7.00 -0.01 21.29
N ALA A 54 6.98 1.20 20.73
CA ALA A 54 7.47 2.40 21.39
C ALA A 54 6.63 2.74 22.64
N SER A 55 5.30 2.61 22.56
CA SER A 55 4.43 2.88 23.72
C SER A 55 4.62 1.84 24.83
N LEU A 56 4.79 0.55 24.48
CA LEU A 56 5.11 -0.51 25.44
C LEU A 56 6.50 -0.32 26.08
N ALA A 57 7.51 0.06 25.31
CA ALA A 57 8.85 0.34 25.81
C ALA A 57 8.87 1.55 26.75
N TYR A 58 8.11 2.60 26.40
CA TYR A 58 7.93 3.77 27.25
C TYR A 58 7.21 3.42 28.55
N HIS A 59 6.12 2.65 28.51
CA HIS A 59 5.42 2.22 29.73
C HIS A 59 6.33 1.34 30.62
N LYS A 60 7.10 0.41 30.04
CA LYS A 60 7.90 -0.54 30.82
C LYS A 60 9.12 0.10 31.48
N SER A 61 9.77 1.04 30.80
CA SER A 61 11.11 1.50 31.18
C SER A 61 11.30 3.01 31.14
N HIS A 62 10.26 3.79 30.83
CA HIS A 62 10.32 5.25 30.62
C HIS A 62 11.36 5.69 29.58
N HIS A 63 11.78 4.79 28.67
CA HIS A 63 12.75 5.11 27.62
C HIS A 63 12.12 6.04 26.58
N GLN A 64 12.63 7.28 26.51
CA GLN A 64 12.16 8.31 25.57
C GLN A 64 12.74 8.17 24.17
N ASN A 65 13.83 7.43 24.01
CA ASN A 65 14.50 7.22 22.73
C ASN A 65 14.75 5.74 22.55
N ASP A 66 14.19 5.18 21.49
CA ASP A 66 14.39 3.78 21.18
C ASP A 66 14.61 3.57 19.68
N LYS A 67 15.45 2.60 19.34
CA LYS A 67 15.73 2.23 17.95
C LYS A 67 15.13 0.87 17.68
N PHE A 68 14.02 0.86 16.96
CA PHE A 68 13.40 -0.37 16.48
C PHE A 68 13.97 -0.71 15.09
N GLY A 69 15.05 -1.49 15.07
CA GLY A 69 15.77 -1.84 13.85
C GLY A 69 16.44 -0.64 13.17
N HIS A 70 16.04 -0.32 11.94
CA HIS A 70 16.53 0.86 11.19
C HIS A 70 15.69 2.12 11.42
N VAL A 71 14.73 2.08 12.34
CA VAL A 71 13.79 3.17 12.60
C VAL A 71 14.14 3.80 13.94
N LYS A 72 14.33 5.12 13.95
CA LYS A 72 14.54 5.87 15.19
C LYS A 72 13.20 6.37 15.67
N THR A 73 12.87 6.04 16.92
CA THR A 73 11.65 6.51 17.58
C THR A 73 12.01 7.39 18.75
N THR A 74 11.42 8.58 18.81
CA THR A 74 11.59 9.54 19.89
C THR A 74 10.20 9.82 20.48
N VAL A 75 10.00 9.47 21.73
CA VAL A 75 8.80 9.82 22.50
C VAL A 75 8.97 11.22 23.05
N VAL A 76 8.12 12.14 22.59
CA VAL A 76 8.09 13.54 23.04
C VAL A 76 6.76 13.79 23.72
N LYS A 77 6.76 13.82 25.05
CA LYS A 77 5.56 14.02 25.89
C LYS A 77 4.44 13.00 25.55
N ASN A 78 3.44 13.41 24.77
CA ASN A 78 2.25 12.62 24.39
C ASN A 78 2.26 12.16 22.92
N HIS A 79 3.36 12.34 22.19
CA HIS A 79 3.48 11.89 20.81
C HIS A 79 4.79 11.15 20.56
N ILE A 80 4.74 10.21 19.63
CA ILE A 80 5.87 9.45 19.13
C ILE A 80 6.26 10.02 17.76
N VAL A 81 7.51 10.47 17.66
CA VAL A 81 8.14 10.83 16.40
C VAL A 81 8.87 9.59 15.87
N ILE A 82 8.45 9.10 14.71
CA ILE A 82 9.00 7.92 14.04
C ILE A 82 9.74 8.39 12.79
N GLU A 83 11.06 8.27 12.79
CA GLU A 83 11.92 8.53 11.63
C GLU A 83 12.14 7.24 10.85
N LEU A 84 11.47 7.11 9.69
CA LEU A 84 11.57 5.97 8.79
C LEU A 84 12.18 6.41 7.45
N GLY A 85 13.50 6.21 7.32
CA GLY A 85 14.26 6.68 6.16
C GLY A 85 14.32 8.21 6.11
N ASN A 86 13.86 8.81 5.00
CA ASN A 86 13.81 10.27 4.81
C ASN A 86 12.47 10.90 5.22
N LYS A 87 11.57 10.15 5.86
CA LYS A 87 10.24 10.61 6.25
C LYS A 87 10.08 10.53 7.76
N THR A 88 9.57 11.61 8.33
CA THR A 88 9.23 11.72 9.75
C THR A 88 7.72 11.63 9.90
N TYR A 89 7.26 10.70 10.73
CA TYR A 89 5.85 10.51 11.04
C TYR A 89 5.63 10.84 12.52
N THR A 90 4.64 11.69 12.80
CA THR A 90 4.20 11.97 14.17
C THR A 90 2.93 11.17 14.43
N ARG A 91 2.95 10.38 15.50
CA ARG A 91 1.81 9.57 15.95
C ARG A 91 1.55 9.85 17.42
N GLU A 92 0.33 9.65 17.88
CA GLU A 92 0.01 9.78 19.31
C GLU A 92 0.64 8.64 20.11
N LEU A 93 1.07 8.95 21.33
CA LEU A 93 1.56 7.95 22.26
C LEU A 93 0.35 7.19 22.83
N LEU A 94 0.33 5.86 22.66
CA LEU A 94 -0.74 5.00 23.15
C LEU A 94 -0.41 4.57 24.59
N VAL A 95 -0.53 5.50 25.55
CA VAL A 95 -0.44 5.19 27.00
C VAL A 95 -1.78 5.40 27.66
#